data_AF-A0A1V4ECB7-F1
#
_entry.id   AF-A0A1V4ECB7-F1
#
_cell.length_a   1.000
_cell.length_b   1.000
_cell.length_c   1.000
_cell.angle_alpha   90.00
_cell.angle_beta   90.00
_cell.angle_gamma   90.00
#
_symmetry.space_group_name_H-M   'P 1'
#
loop_
_entity.id
_entity.type
_entity.pdbx_description
1 polymer ?
#
loop_
_entity_poly.entity_id
_entity_poly.type
_entity_poly.pdbx_seq_one_letter_code
_entity_poly.pdbx_strand_id
1 'polypeptide(L)'
;MGFHLLFDQFESIRHRIDIGSVTQVGDVPGYDDKSAVVPAGDWRPLTEGEAEQFRADETTPPGLVVKLVTRPLPVSPGADLDERRQAAAALDPLDGQWPHELLACADSPAGCLTTTLDFDNGRRRIGLHIDNFDRLPYSERLRSRRRLALNMGPGSRYLLLGDRTIMDICGALGRDQDGHLPHTDDLRRYIAEGHPLRCLRIRLEPGQGYIAPTELLPHDGSTAGAAEWSVVAFWLGPPS
;
A
#
# COMPACT_ATOMS: atom_id res chain seq x y z
N MET A 1 -6.81 5.64 15.62
CA MET A 1 -6.18 4.50 14.93
C MET A 1 -6.52 4.68 13.46
N GLY A 2 -5.54 4.53 12.56
CA GLY A 2 -5.67 5.11 11.22
C GLY A 2 -6.66 4.41 10.29
N PHE A 3 -6.51 3.10 10.11
CA PHE A 3 -7.30 2.30 9.17
C PHE A 3 -7.78 1.00 9.80
N HIS A 4 -8.69 0.33 9.09
CA HIS A 4 -9.21 -0.98 9.47
C HIS A 4 -9.09 -1.99 8.33
N LEU A 5 -8.83 -3.25 8.69
CA LEU A 5 -8.80 -4.42 7.82
C LEU A 5 -10.15 -5.12 7.86
N LEU A 6 -10.70 -5.43 6.69
CA LEU A 6 -11.88 -6.28 6.58
C LEU A 6 -11.47 -7.76 6.61
N PHE A 7 -11.84 -8.46 7.68
CA PHE A 7 -11.68 -9.91 7.82
C PHE A 7 -12.70 -10.51 8.79
N ASP A 8 -13.04 -11.79 8.59
CA ASP A 8 -14.07 -12.48 9.38
C ASP A 8 -13.51 -13.14 10.65
N GLN A 9 -12.31 -13.70 10.54
CA GLN A 9 -11.65 -14.44 11.61
C GLN A 9 -10.15 -14.16 11.60
N PHE A 10 -9.53 -14.02 12.78
CA PHE A 10 -8.10 -13.79 12.89
C PHE A 10 -7.25 -14.86 12.17
N GLU A 11 -7.70 -16.12 12.18
CA GLU A 11 -7.01 -17.22 11.48
C GLU A 11 -6.89 -17.01 9.97
N SER A 12 -7.76 -16.19 9.36
CA SER A 12 -7.64 -15.82 7.94
C SER A 12 -6.43 -14.93 7.62
N ILE A 13 -5.84 -14.29 8.64
CA ILE A 13 -4.75 -13.32 8.52
C ILE A 13 -3.51 -13.62 9.40
N ARG A 14 -3.61 -14.51 10.39
CA ARG A 14 -2.60 -14.78 11.42
C ARG A 14 -1.17 -15.07 10.92
N HIS A 15 -1.04 -15.63 9.72
CA HIS A 15 0.26 -15.96 9.10
C HIS A 15 0.62 -15.08 7.90
N ARG A 16 -0.18 -14.04 7.66
CA ARG A 16 -0.04 -13.14 6.51
C ARG A 16 0.41 -11.76 6.91
N ILE A 17 0.26 -11.37 8.16
CA ILE A 17 0.49 -10.00 8.61
C ILE A 17 1.56 -9.98 9.69
N ASP A 18 2.61 -9.23 9.40
CA ASP A 18 3.61 -8.82 10.38
C ASP A 18 3.46 -7.33 10.67
N ILE A 19 3.96 -6.90 11.83
CA ILE A 19 4.06 -5.50 12.22
C ILE A 19 5.49 -5.20 12.66
N GLY A 20 5.98 -4.01 12.33
CA GLY A 20 7.32 -3.53 12.67
C GLY A 20 7.37 -2.00 12.72
N SER A 21 8.55 -1.45 12.99
CA SER A 21 8.79 -0.01 12.92
C SER A 21 9.27 0.42 11.53
N VAL A 22 9.26 1.74 11.31
CA VAL A 22 9.88 2.36 10.14
C VAL A 22 11.10 3.16 10.55
N THR A 23 11.98 3.40 9.58
CA THR A 23 13.10 4.30 9.70
C THR A 23 13.21 5.17 8.46
N GLN A 24 13.81 6.34 8.62
CA GLN A 24 14.16 7.20 7.50
C GLN A 24 15.59 6.86 7.06
N VAL A 25 15.77 6.53 5.79
CA VAL A 25 17.09 6.20 5.26
C VAL A 25 17.76 7.41 4.62
N GLY A 26 18.99 7.67 5.05
CA GLY A 26 19.91 8.63 4.46
C GLY A 26 20.88 7.97 3.48
N ASP A 27 21.02 8.50 2.27
CA ASP A 27 22.04 8.11 1.27
C ASP A 27 22.14 6.60 0.95
N VAL A 28 21.01 5.88 0.99
CA VAL A 28 20.98 4.48 0.56
C VAL A 28 20.86 4.41 -0.97
N PRO A 29 21.79 3.72 -1.68
CA PRO A 29 21.74 3.60 -3.13
C PRO A 29 20.39 3.09 -3.64
N GLY A 30 19.82 3.81 -4.60
CA GLY A 30 18.54 3.45 -5.22
C GLY A 30 17.30 3.91 -4.47
N TYR A 31 17.44 4.71 -3.41
CA TYR A 31 16.34 5.45 -2.77
C TYR A 31 16.45 6.95 -3.04
N ASP A 32 15.33 7.65 -2.91
CA ASP A 32 15.26 9.10 -2.99
C ASP A 32 16.15 9.74 -1.92
N ASP A 33 16.88 10.79 -2.32
CA ASP A 33 18.00 11.38 -1.61
C ASP A 33 17.56 11.91 -0.23
N LYS A 34 17.84 11.09 0.78
CA LYS A 34 17.96 11.43 2.21
C LYS A 34 16.70 11.49 3.05
N SER A 35 15.55 11.05 2.53
CA SER A 35 14.32 11.14 3.32
C SER A 35 13.32 10.01 3.12
N ALA A 36 13.63 8.99 2.31
CA ALA A 36 12.74 7.85 2.11
C ALA A 36 12.44 7.14 3.44
N VAL A 37 11.16 6.88 3.69
CA VAL A 37 10.70 6.13 4.87
C VAL A 37 10.57 4.67 4.47
N VAL A 38 11.27 3.77 5.15
CA VAL A 38 11.29 2.33 4.83
C VAL A 38 11.09 1.51 6.10
N PRO A 39 10.70 0.24 6.00
CA PRO A 39 10.64 -0.63 7.18
C PRO A 39 12.02 -0.82 7.82
N ALA A 40 12.07 -0.84 9.15
CA ALA A 40 13.30 -1.04 9.91
C ALA A 40 13.75 -2.52 9.95
N GLY A 41 12.85 -3.45 9.62
CA GLY A 41 13.14 -4.89 9.53
C GLY A 41 12.93 -5.68 10.82
N ASP A 42 12.50 -5.02 11.90
CA ASP A 42 12.14 -5.58 13.22
C ASP A 42 10.75 -6.25 13.23
N TRP A 43 10.46 -7.02 12.18
CA TRP A 43 9.16 -7.66 11.97
C TRP A 43 8.85 -8.69 13.06
N ARG A 44 7.60 -8.65 13.52
CA ARG A 44 6.99 -9.74 14.29
C ARG A 44 5.58 -10.04 13.79
N PRO A 45 5.07 -11.26 13.97
CA PRO A 45 3.68 -11.57 13.68
C PRO A 45 2.73 -10.64 14.43
N LEU A 46 1.65 -10.26 13.77
CA LEU A 46 0.54 -9.54 14.39
C LEU A 46 -0.13 -10.44 15.44
N THR A 47 -0.37 -9.92 16.64
CA THR A 47 -1.13 -10.65 17.66
C THR A 47 -2.62 -10.55 17.42
N GLU A 48 -3.41 -11.48 17.98
CA GLU A 48 -4.87 -11.44 17.87
C GLU A 48 -5.46 -10.14 18.43
N GLY A 49 -4.99 -9.69 19.60
CA GLY A 49 -5.43 -8.43 20.20
C GLY A 49 -5.12 -7.20 19.34
N GLU A 50 -4.00 -7.19 18.63
CA GLU A 50 -3.70 -6.12 17.66
C GLU A 50 -4.56 -6.23 16.41
N ALA A 51 -4.79 -7.44 15.90
CA ALA A 51 -5.66 -7.67 14.76
C ALA A 51 -7.09 -7.17 15.03
N GLU A 52 -7.66 -7.45 16.21
CA GLU A 52 -8.98 -6.97 16.58
C GLU A 52 -9.04 -5.43 16.66
N GLN A 53 -7.96 -4.75 17.05
CA GLN A 53 -7.90 -3.29 17.00
C GLN A 53 -7.93 -2.76 15.57
N PHE A 54 -7.38 -3.50 14.60
CA PHE A 54 -7.46 -3.16 13.18
C PHE A 54 -8.75 -3.69 12.53
N ARG A 55 -9.61 -4.45 13.20
CA ARG A 55 -10.77 -5.05 12.55
C ARG A 55 -11.79 -3.98 12.16
N ALA A 56 -12.29 -4.05 10.93
CA ALA A 56 -13.42 -3.23 10.51
C ALA A 56 -14.72 -3.78 11.11
N ASP A 57 -15.60 -2.86 11.52
CA ASP A 57 -16.96 -3.15 11.94
C ASP A 57 -17.99 -2.38 11.09
N GLU A 58 -19.28 -2.54 11.39
CA GLU A 58 -20.37 -1.88 10.65
C GLU A 58 -20.35 -0.35 10.78
N THR A 59 -19.62 0.20 11.75
CA THR A 59 -19.49 1.64 11.97
C THR A 59 -18.28 2.25 11.28
N THR A 60 -17.39 1.40 10.75
CA THR A 60 -16.13 1.83 10.13
C THR A 60 -16.39 2.51 8.78
N PRO A 61 -15.98 3.77 8.58
CA PRO A 61 -16.15 4.46 7.31
C PRO A 61 -15.49 3.71 6.14
N PRO A 62 -16.14 3.53 4.98
CA PRO A 62 -15.59 2.80 3.84
C PRO A 62 -14.22 3.32 3.37
N GLY A 63 -14.00 4.63 3.47
CA GLY A 63 -12.73 5.29 3.13
C GLY A 63 -11.55 4.93 4.04
N LEU A 64 -11.78 4.29 5.19
CA LEU A 64 -10.74 3.80 6.11
C LEU A 64 -10.56 2.28 6.06
N VAL A 65 -11.36 1.58 5.24
CA VAL A 65 -11.31 0.12 5.13
C VAL A 65 -10.33 -0.31 4.05
N VAL A 66 -9.38 -1.15 4.45
CA VAL A 66 -8.54 -1.97 3.59
C VAL A 66 -9.17 -3.36 3.48
N LYS A 67 -9.52 -3.78 2.26
CA LYS A 67 -10.08 -5.09 1.98
C LYS A 67 -9.08 -5.93 1.21
N LEU A 68 -8.77 -7.13 1.70
CA LEU A 68 -7.99 -8.11 0.94
C LEU A 68 -8.91 -8.82 -0.05
N VAL A 69 -8.42 -9.01 -1.27
CA VAL A 69 -9.16 -9.67 -2.35
C VAL A 69 -8.36 -10.81 -2.92
N THR A 70 -9.05 -11.80 -3.50
CA THR A 70 -8.43 -12.92 -4.21
C THR A 70 -9.17 -13.14 -5.52
N ARG A 71 -8.43 -13.29 -6.60
CA ARG A 71 -8.90 -13.53 -7.94
C ARG A 71 -8.09 -14.66 -8.56
N PRO A 72 -8.74 -15.68 -9.14
CA PRO A 72 -8.03 -16.64 -9.97
C PRO A 72 -7.34 -15.88 -11.10
N LEU A 73 -6.02 -16.08 -11.25
CA LEU A 73 -5.30 -15.52 -12.39
C LEU A 73 -5.59 -16.37 -13.63
N PRO A 74 -5.70 -15.76 -14.82
CA PRO A 74 -5.64 -16.51 -16.07
C PRO A 74 -4.38 -17.37 -16.08
N VAL A 75 -4.50 -18.60 -16.59
CA VAL A 75 -3.34 -19.47 -16.77
C VAL A 75 -2.44 -18.83 -17.83
N SER A 76 -1.42 -18.09 -17.40
CA SER A 76 -0.32 -17.71 -18.28
C SER A 76 0.69 -18.85 -18.24
N PRO A 77 1.05 -19.44 -19.40
CA PRO A 77 2.02 -20.53 -19.48
C PRO A 77 3.46 -20.09 -19.14
N GLY A 78 3.70 -18.82 -18.78
CA GLY A 78 5.04 -18.28 -18.61
C GLY A 78 5.26 -17.26 -17.50
N ALA A 79 6.53 -17.01 -17.26
CA ALA A 79 7.07 -15.88 -16.52
C ALA A 79 7.16 -14.61 -17.42
N ASP A 80 6.40 -14.55 -18.52
CA ASP A 80 6.47 -13.44 -19.46
C ASP A 80 5.76 -12.20 -18.88
N LEU A 81 6.47 -11.09 -18.85
CA LEU A 81 6.00 -9.83 -18.29
C LEU A 81 4.90 -9.20 -19.14
N ASP A 82 5.02 -9.26 -20.46
CA ASP A 82 4.07 -8.67 -21.39
C ASP A 82 2.77 -9.47 -21.44
N GLU A 83 2.85 -10.80 -21.37
CA GLU A 83 1.65 -11.65 -21.19
C GLU A 83 0.90 -11.29 -19.91
N ARG A 84 1.60 -11.09 -18.79
CA ARG A 84 0.97 -10.71 -17.51
C ARG A 84 0.33 -9.32 -17.57
N ARG A 85 0.94 -8.37 -18.27
CA ARG A 85 0.36 -7.04 -18.52
C ARG A 85 -0.89 -7.11 -19.39
N GLN A 86 -0.87 -7.92 -20.45
CA GLN A 86 -2.03 -8.15 -21.31
C GLN A 86 -3.16 -8.85 -20.54
N ALA A 87 -2.84 -9.86 -19.73
CA ALA A 87 -3.80 -10.52 -18.86
C ALA A 87 -4.44 -9.56 -17.86
N ALA A 88 -3.66 -8.64 -17.27
CA ALA A 88 -4.20 -7.60 -16.40
C ALA A 88 -5.16 -6.66 -17.14
N ALA A 89 -4.84 -6.24 -18.36
CA ALA A 89 -5.70 -5.37 -19.17
C ALA A 89 -7.02 -6.03 -19.57
N ALA A 90 -7.03 -7.36 -19.73
CA ALA A 90 -8.23 -8.13 -20.06
C ALA A 90 -9.05 -8.57 -18.83
N LEU A 91 -8.48 -8.47 -17.62
CA LEU A 91 -9.12 -8.92 -16.39
C LEU A 91 -10.16 -7.88 -15.94
N ASP A 92 -11.38 -8.34 -15.71
CA ASP A 92 -12.32 -7.65 -14.83
C ASP A 92 -12.02 -8.09 -13.39
N PRO A 93 -11.39 -7.25 -12.57
CA PRO A 93 -10.86 -7.70 -11.30
C PRO A 93 -11.93 -7.78 -10.20
N LEU A 94 -13.18 -7.34 -10.46
CA LEU A 94 -14.29 -7.43 -9.50
C LEU A 94 -15.64 -7.83 -10.15
N ASP A 95 -15.63 -8.56 -11.28
CA ASP A 95 -16.84 -9.09 -11.95
C ASP A 95 -17.93 -8.03 -12.19
N GLY A 96 -17.54 -6.87 -12.71
CA GLY A 96 -18.44 -5.78 -13.08
C GLY A 96 -18.89 -4.92 -11.90
N GLN A 97 -18.43 -5.20 -10.68
CA GLN A 97 -18.72 -4.38 -9.51
C GLN A 97 -17.92 -3.07 -9.48
N TRP A 98 -16.95 -2.90 -10.39
CA TRP A 98 -16.05 -1.75 -10.38
C TRP A 98 -15.62 -1.26 -11.76
N PRO A 99 -15.36 0.06 -11.96
CA PRO A 99 -14.70 0.54 -13.17
C PRO A 99 -13.38 -0.20 -13.38
N HIS A 100 -13.21 -0.70 -14.59
CA HIS A 100 -12.13 -1.61 -14.99
C HIS A 100 -10.96 -0.87 -15.66
N GLU A 101 -10.83 0.45 -15.47
CA GLU A 101 -9.71 1.19 -16.06
C GLU A 101 -8.40 0.78 -15.37
N LEU A 102 -7.60 -0.02 -16.09
CA LEU A 102 -6.26 -0.37 -15.68
C LEU A 102 -5.40 0.90 -15.73
N LEU A 103 -4.93 1.36 -14.57
CA LEU A 103 -4.08 2.54 -14.47
C LEU A 103 -2.64 2.23 -14.87
N ALA A 104 -2.10 1.14 -14.34
CA ALA A 104 -0.71 0.79 -14.50
C ALA A 104 -0.44 -0.68 -14.15
N CYS A 105 0.64 -1.19 -14.73
CA CYS A 105 1.31 -2.39 -14.26
C CYS A 105 2.75 -2.04 -13.90
N ALA A 106 3.23 -2.53 -12.77
CA ALA A 106 4.62 -2.37 -12.35
C ALA A 106 5.23 -3.72 -12.00
N ASP A 107 6.40 -4.00 -12.57
CA ASP A 107 7.22 -5.14 -12.20
C ASP A 107 8.25 -4.75 -11.13
N SER A 108 8.66 -5.75 -10.35
CA SER A 108 9.66 -5.57 -9.31
C SER A 108 10.51 -6.83 -9.17
N PRO A 109 11.84 -6.71 -9.10
CA PRO A 109 12.69 -7.86 -8.80
C PRO A 109 12.43 -8.35 -7.38
N ALA A 110 12.81 -9.59 -7.10
CA ALA A 110 12.80 -10.16 -5.76
C ALA A 110 13.69 -9.36 -4.79
N GLY A 111 13.34 -9.36 -3.51
CA GLY A 111 14.20 -8.82 -2.45
C GLY A 111 14.15 -7.30 -2.22
N CYS A 112 13.23 -6.57 -2.87
CA CYS A 112 13.12 -5.12 -2.67
C CYS A 112 12.41 -4.78 -1.36
N LEU A 113 13.03 -3.96 -0.51
CA LEU A 113 12.39 -3.47 0.73
C LEU A 113 11.13 -2.65 0.41
N THR A 114 11.21 -1.75 -0.56
CA THR A 114 10.04 -1.11 -1.16
C THR A 114 10.13 -1.10 -2.69
N THR A 115 9.02 -0.89 -3.41
CA THR A 115 8.95 -1.16 -4.86
C THR A 115 8.65 0.05 -5.73
N THR A 116 7.98 1.08 -5.22
CA THR A 116 7.61 2.24 -6.04
C THR A 116 8.83 3.08 -6.41
N LEU A 117 9.00 3.29 -7.72
CA LEU A 117 10.02 4.17 -8.28
C LEU A 117 9.43 5.55 -8.60
N ASP A 118 10.17 6.59 -8.27
CA ASP A 118 9.97 7.95 -8.76
C ASP A 118 10.61 8.10 -10.14
N PHE A 119 9.79 8.19 -11.17
CA PHE A 119 10.28 8.37 -12.54
C PHE A 119 10.77 9.79 -12.81
N ASP A 120 10.28 10.78 -12.06
CA ASP A 120 10.67 12.19 -12.21
C ASP A 120 12.03 12.45 -11.54
N ASN A 121 12.38 11.66 -10.52
CA ASN A 121 13.64 11.77 -9.78
C ASN A 121 14.62 10.62 -10.07
N GLY A 122 14.84 10.33 -11.36
CA GLY A 122 15.91 9.44 -11.81
C GLY A 122 15.70 7.96 -11.48
N ARG A 123 14.44 7.51 -11.33
CA ARG A 123 14.05 6.11 -11.04
C ARG A 123 14.58 5.60 -9.70
N ARG A 124 14.48 6.44 -8.67
CA ARG A 124 14.80 6.09 -7.28
C ARG A 124 13.57 5.62 -6.52
N ARG A 125 13.74 4.75 -5.53
CA ARG A 125 12.63 4.28 -4.69
C ARG A 125 12.20 5.37 -3.72
N ILE A 126 10.88 5.61 -3.65
CA ILE A 126 10.31 6.67 -2.81
C ILE A 126 10.25 6.24 -1.33
N GLY A 127 10.06 4.94 -1.09
CA GLY A 127 9.69 4.39 0.22
C GLY A 127 8.18 4.42 0.44
N LEU A 128 7.76 4.25 1.71
CA LEU A 128 6.37 4.53 2.09
C LEU A 128 6.00 5.94 1.65
N HIS A 129 4.88 6.05 0.94
CA HIS A 129 4.42 7.29 0.32
C HIS A 129 2.91 7.42 0.40
N ILE A 130 2.43 8.59 0.00
CA ILE A 130 1.02 8.93 -0.15
C ILE A 130 0.75 9.16 -1.64
N ASP A 131 -0.24 8.45 -2.18
CA ASP A 131 -0.73 8.73 -3.53
C ASP A 131 -1.47 10.08 -3.54
N ASN A 132 -1.56 10.73 -4.70
CA ASN A 132 -2.23 12.03 -4.86
C ASN A 132 -2.94 12.14 -6.22
N PHE A 133 -3.74 11.12 -6.58
CA PHE A 133 -4.45 11.08 -7.86
C PHE A 133 -5.62 12.07 -7.90
N ASP A 134 -6.40 12.12 -6.82
CA ASP A 134 -7.55 13.01 -6.70
C ASP A 134 -7.15 14.43 -6.31
N ARG A 135 -5.94 14.60 -5.74
CA ARG A 135 -5.38 15.89 -5.30
C ARG A 135 -6.31 16.64 -4.35
N LEU A 136 -7.05 15.91 -3.52
CA LEU A 136 -7.99 16.50 -2.56
C LEU A 136 -7.23 17.13 -1.38
N PRO A 137 -7.68 18.30 -0.90
CA PRO A 137 -7.16 18.92 0.31
C PRO A 137 -7.49 18.11 1.55
N TYR A 138 -6.83 18.44 2.65
CA TYR A 138 -6.96 17.78 3.95
C TYR A 138 -8.44 17.61 4.37
N SER A 139 -9.24 18.67 4.25
CA SER A 139 -10.66 18.68 4.62
C SER A 139 -11.54 17.71 3.82
N GLU A 140 -11.13 17.36 2.60
CA GLU A 140 -11.85 16.45 1.70
C GLU A 140 -11.16 15.08 1.57
N ARG A 141 -10.03 14.88 2.26
CA ARG A 141 -9.15 13.72 2.04
C ARG A 141 -9.85 12.38 2.28
N LEU A 142 -10.80 12.32 3.20
CA LEU A 142 -11.59 11.11 3.46
C LEU A 142 -12.44 10.65 2.26
N ARG A 143 -12.67 11.53 1.28
CA ARG A 143 -13.45 11.26 0.07
C ARG A 143 -12.58 10.74 -1.08
N SER A 144 -11.26 10.66 -0.91
CA SER A 144 -10.35 10.14 -1.92
C SER A 144 -10.75 8.72 -2.33
N ARG A 145 -10.60 8.40 -3.60
CA ARG A 145 -10.85 7.09 -4.17
C ARG A 145 -9.91 6.06 -3.57
N ARG A 146 -10.40 4.83 -3.46
CA ARG A 146 -9.59 3.67 -3.07
C ARG A 146 -8.97 3.04 -4.30
N ARG A 147 -7.81 2.43 -4.14
CA ARG A 147 -7.07 1.75 -5.20
C ARG A 147 -7.20 0.25 -5.06
N LEU A 148 -7.50 -0.40 -6.17
CA LEU A 148 -7.37 -1.84 -6.32
C LEU A 148 -5.95 -2.16 -6.78
N ALA A 149 -5.33 -3.15 -6.17
CA ALA A 149 -4.11 -3.76 -6.66
C ALA A 149 -4.23 -5.28 -6.63
N LEU A 150 -3.72 -5.97 -7.66
CA LEU A 150 -3.62 -7.42 -7.69
C LEU A 150 -2.18 -7.84 -7.99
N ASN A 151 -1.67 -8.85 -7.26
CA ASN A 151 -0.41 -9.49 -7.58
C ASN A 151 -0.61 -10.42 -8.77
N MET A 152 -0.14 -9.96 -9.93
CA MET A 152 -0.17 -10.68 -11.20
C MET A 152 1.13 -11.44 -11.45
N GLY A 153 2.13 -11.32 -10.58
CA GLY A 153 3.44 -11.97 -10.72
C GLY A 153 3.44 -13.42 -10.26
N PRO A 154 4.54 -14.15 -10.52
CA PRO A 154 4.68 -15.52 -10.04
C PRO A 154 5.17 -15.58 -8.57
N GLY A 155 5.89 -14.57 -8.10
CA GLY A 155 6.32 -14.45 -6.71
C GLY A 155 5.30 -13.80 -5.78
N SER A 156 5.38 -14.15 -4.50
CA SER A 156 4.69 -13.41 -3.44
C SER A 156 5.19 -11.98 -3.35
N ARG A 157 4.30 -11.05 -2.99
CA ARG A 157 4.67 -9.67 -2.64
C ARG A 157 4.00 -9.28 -1.33
N TYR A 158 4.37 -8.13 -0.80
CA TYR A 158 3.73 -7.55 0.38
C TYR A 158 3.15 -6.17 0.06
N LEU A 159 2.02 -5.88 0.67
CA LEU A 159 1.55 -4.52 0.88
C LEU A 159 2.13 -4.01 2.21
N LEU A 160 2.76 -2.85 2.18
CA LEU A 160 3.19 -2.10 3.36
C LEU A 160 2.16 -1.01 3.67
N LEU A 161 1.76 -0.87 4.93
CA LEU A 161 0.82 0.17 5.40
C LEU A 161 1.29 0.79 6.72
N GLY A 162 1.33 2.12 6.80
CA GLY A 162 1.49 2.84 8.06
C GLY A 162 0.23 2.76 8.92
N ASP A 163 0.37 2.71 10.25
CA ASP A 163 -0.75 2.61 11.20
C ASP A 163 -1.46 3.94 11.51
N ARG A 164 -1.08 5.01 10.81
CA ARG A 164 -1.63 6.37 10.91
C ARG A 164 -2.13 6.84 9.56
N THR A 165 -3.23 7.58 9.55
CA THR A 165 -3.64 8.30 8.34
C THR A 165 -2.71 9.49 8.10
N ILE A 166 -2.64 9.95 6.85
CA ILE A 166 -1.98 11.20 6.53
C ILE A 166 -2.66 12.40 7.21
N MET A 167 -3.95 12.28 7.54
CA MET A 167 -4.64 13.28 8.34
C MET A 167 -4.11 13.35 9.77
N ASP A 168 -3.96 12.19 10.44
CA ASP A 168 -3.34 12.11 11.77
C ASP A 168 -1.93 12.72 11.76
N ILE A 169 -1.15 12.41 10.71
CA ILE A 169 0.20 12.93 10.50
C ILE A 169 0.19 14.45 10.32
N CYS A 170 -0.62 14.98 9.41
CA CYS A 170 -0.74 16.42 9.16
C CYS A 170 -1.23 17.16 10.42
N GLY A 171 -2.16 16.59 11.18
CA GLY A 171 -2.65 17.14 12.45
C GLY A 171 -1.54 17.22 13.50
N ALA A 172 -0.73 16.17 13.64
CA ALA A 172 0.41 16.16 14.56
C ALA A 172 1.50 17.18 14.18
N LEU A 173 1.66 17.45 12.87
CA LEU A 173 2.58 18.47 12.35
C LEU A 173 2.01 19.90 12.38
N GLY A 174 0.76 20.08 12.83
CA GLY A 174 0.10 21.39 12.85
C GLY A 174 -0.11 21.99 11.46
N ARG A 175 -0.35 21.16 10.43
CA ARG A 175 -0.68 21.64 9.08
C ARG A 175 -2.04 22.32 9.06
N ASP A 176 -2.19 23.29 8.17
CA ASP A 176 -3.46 23.95 7.88
C ASP A 176 -4.48 22.94 7.34
N GLN A 177 -5.63 22.82 7.99
CA GLN A 177 -6.63 21.81 7.63
C GLN A 177 -7.57 22.27 6.50
N ASP A 178 -7.58 23.57 6.18
CA ASP A 178 -8.50 24.12 5.20
C ASP A 178 -7.92 24.09 3.77
N GLY A 179 -6.62 24.34 3.61
CA GLY A 179 -5.97 24.45 2.29
C GLY A 179 -4.83 23.48 2.01
N HIS A 180 -4.31 22.75 3.01
CA HIS A 180 -3.14 21.89 2.80
C HIS A 180 -3.48 20.68 1.93
N LEU A 181 -2.63 20.39 0.95
CA LEU A 181 -2.67 19.15 0.17
C LEU A 181 -1.71 18.15 0.84
N PRO A 182 -2.21 17.10 1.51
CA PRO A 182 -1.34 16.14 2.18
C PRO A 182 -0.38 15.45 1.19
N HIS A 183 0.90 15.38 1.54
CA HIS A 183 1.95 14.87 0.66
C HIS A 183 2.88 13.89 1.38
N THR A 184 3.63 13.10 0.60
CA THR A 184 4.69 12.21 1.12
C THR A 184 5.70 12.97 1.98
N ASP A 185 5.94 14.25 1.73
CA ASP A 185 6.85 15.07 2.54
C ASP A 185 6.34 15.29 3.97
N ASP A 186 5.03 15.25 4.21
CA ASP A 186 4.47 15.30 5.56
C ASP A 186 4.83 14.03 6.34
N LEU A 187 4.70 12.87 5.71
CA LEU A 187 5.16 11.60 6.29
C LEU A 187 6.67 11.65 6.59
N ARG A 188 7.48 12.13 5.65
CA ARG A 188 8.94 12.24 5.83
C ARG A 188 9.29 13.17 6.99
N ARG A 189 8.59 14.30 7.13
CA ARG A 189 8.77 15.24 8.24
C ARG A 189 8.33 14.64 9.58
N TYR A 190 7.20 13.94 9.61
CA TYR A 190 6.69 13.28 10.81
C TYR A 190 7.71 12.32 11.41
N ILE A 191 8.36 11.51 10.57
CA ILE A 191 9.44 10.62 11.02
C ILE A 191 10.69 11.41 11.44
N ALA A 192 11.06 12.46 10.69
CA ALA A 192 12.22 13.28 11.01
C ALA A 192 12.10 14.03 12.36
N GLU A 193 10.88 14.40 12.76
CA GLU A 193 10.58 14.99 14.08
C GLU A 193 10.51 13.96 15.21
N GLY A 194 10.75 12.67 14.91
CA GLY A 194 10.82 11.60 15.91
C GLY A 194 9.46 11.03 16.30
N HIS A 195 8.39 11.33 15.55
CA HIS A 195 7.08 10.74 15.83
C HIS A 195 7.03 9.26 15.43
N PRO A 196 6.41 8.39 16.24
CA PRO A 196 6.38 6.95 15.97
C PRO A 196 5.37 6.59 14.87
N LEU A 197 5.78 5.73 13.95
CA LEU A 197 4.90 5.08 12.97
C LEU A 197 5.19 3.58 12.97
N ARG A 198 4.14 2.76 13.08
CA ARG A 198 4.26 1.31 12.85
C ARG A 198 3.87 1.01 11.41
N CYS A 199 4.51 -0.01 10.85
CA CYS A 199 4.21 -0.52 9.53
C CYS A 199 3.64 -1.93 9.64
N LEU A 200 2.51 -2.17 8.98
CA LEU A 200 1.98 -3.50 8.73
C LEU A 200 2.54 -3.98 7.39
N ARG A 201 2.96 -5.24 7.35
CA ARG A 201 3.39 -5.95 6.15
C ARG A 201 2.45 -7.11 5.90
N ILE A 202 1.67 -7.03 4.83
CA ILE A 202 0.63 -7.99 4.48
C ILE A 202 1.04 -8.80 3.27
N ARG A 203 1.18 -10.12 3.43
CA ARG A 203 1.58 -11.06 2.36
C ARG A 203 0.45 -11.29 1.35
N LEU A 204 0.80 -11.15 0.08
CA LEU A 204 -0.06 -11.32 -1.09
C LEU A 204 0.57 -12.33 -2.05
N GLU A 205 -0.03 -13.51 -2.11
CA GLU A 205 0.28 -14.53 -3.11
C GLU A 205 -0.19 -14.11 -4.52
N PRO A 206 0.28 -14.78 -5.58
CA PRO A 206 -0.29 -14.62 -6.91
C PRO A 206 -1.82 -14.73 -6.89
N GLY A 207 -2.50 -13.78 -7.53
CA GLY A 207 -3.96 -13.67 -7.52
C GLY A 207 -4.55 -12.99 -6.29
N GLN A 208 -3.75 -12.72 -5.25
CA GLN A 208 -4.19 -11.92 -4.11
C GLN A 208 -3.87 -10.44 -4.31
N GLY A 209 -4.65 -9.60 -3.63
CA GLY A 209 -4.50 -8.17 -3.71
C GLY A 209 -5.27 -7.44 -2.64
N TYR A 210 -5.49 -6.15 -2.88
CA TYR A 210 -6.17 -5.27 -1.92
C TYR A 210 -6.97 -4.17 -2.59
N ILE A 211 -7.98 -3.71 -1.86
CA ILE A 211 -8.66 -2.43 -2.03
C ILE A 211 -8.24 -1.56 -0.86
N ALA A 212 -7.53 -0.46 -1.08
CA ALA A 212 -7.01 0.38 0.00
C ALA A 212 -7.09 1.88 -0.32
N PRO A 213 -7.28 2.74 0.70
CA PRO A 213 -7.26 4.19 0.54
C PRO A 213 -5.81 4.72 0.50
N THR A 214 -5.12 4.52 -0.61
CA THR A 214 -3.68 4.82 -0.76
C THR A 214 -3.35 6.31 -0.71
N GLU A 215 -4.36 7.18 -0.86
CA GLU A 215 -4.25 8.63 -0.62
C GLU A 215 -4.39 9.02 0.85
N LEU A 216 -4.94 8.15 1.70
CA LEU A 216 -5.06 8.37 3.15
C LEU A 216 -3.97 7.68 3.95
N LEU A 217 -3.36 6.61 3.45
CA LEU A 217 -2.43 5.78 4.22
C LEU A 217 -1.03 5.78 3.61
N PRO A 218 0.02 6.03 4.43
CA PRO A 218 1.39 5.71 4.05
C PRO A 218 1.48 4.26 3.58
N HIS A 219 1.95 4.04 2.36
CA HIS A 219 1.99 2.70 1.79
C HIS A 219 3.12 2.55 0.76
N ASP A 220 3.47 1.30 0.44
CA ASP A 220 4.27 0.90 -0.73
C ASP A 220 4.05 -0.62 -0.93
N GLY A 221 4.53 -1.17 -2.04
CA GLY A 221 4.76 -2.61 -2.16
C GLY A 221 6.15 -3.01 -1.66
N SER A 222 6.33 -4.30 -1.35
CA SER A 222 7.62 -4.90 -1.03
C SER A 222 7.72 -6.29 -1.65
N THR A 223 8.91 -6.70 -2.05
CA THR A 223 9.24 -8.08 -2.44
C THR A 223 10.33 -8.66 -1.56
N ALA A 224 10.59 -8.05 -0.40
CA ALA A 224 11.60 -8.51 0.56
C ALA A 224 11.28 -9.94 1.03
N GLY A 225 12.23 -10.86 0.86
CA GLY A 225 12.06 -12.27 1.20
C GLY A 225 11.30 -13.10 0.15
N ALA A 226 10.86 -12.50 -0.96
CA ALA A 226 10.34 -13.26 -2.09
C ALA A 226 11.48 -13.97 -2.83
N ALA A 227 11.23 -15.19 -3.33
CA ALA A 227 12.19 -15.94 -4.14
C ALA A 227 12.15 -15.53 -5.63
N GLU A 228 10.99 -15.06 -6.08
CA GLU A 228 10.73 -14.68 -7.46
C GLU A 228 10.33 -13.21 -7.56
N TRP A 229 10.46 -12.66 -8.77
CA TRP A 229 9.99 -11.33 -9.12
C TRP A 229 8.44 -11.27 -9.09
N SER A 230 7.90 -10.05 -9.12
CA SER A 230 6.46 -9.81 -9.03
C SER A 230 6.00 -8.80 -10.09
N VAL A 231 4.73 -8.89 -10.49
CA VAL A 231 3.99 -7.85 -11.21
C VAL A 231 2.81 -7.47 -10.37
N VAL A 232 2.54 -6.17 -10.26
CA VAL A 232 1.28 -5.67 -9.74
C VAL A 232 0.54 -4.88 -10.81
N ALA A 233 -0.75 -5.14 -10.91
CA ALA A 233 -1.67 -4.34 -11.71
C ALA A 233 -2.55 -3.49 -10.79
N PHE A 234 -2.90 -2.28 -11.23
CA PHE A 234 -3.64 -1.31 -10.44
C PHE A 234 -4.86 -0.77 -11.18
N TRP A 235 -5.96 -0.61 -10.46
CA TRP A 235 -7.20 0.03 -10.94
C TRP A 235 -7.68 1.06 -9.93
N LEU A 236 -8.41 2.07 -10.40
CA LEU A 236 -8.98 3.12 -9.54
C LEU A 236 -10.43 2.81 -9.18
N GLY A 237 -10.76 3.01 -7.90
CA GLY A 237 -12.10 2.80 -7.38
C GLY A 237 -13.10 3.91 -7.69
N PRO A 238 -14.38 3.87 -7.23
CA PRO A 238 -15.24 5.00 -7.48
C PRO A 238 -14.86 6.05 -6.41
N PRO A 239 -15.43 7.25 -6.46
CA PRO A 239 -15.48 8.12 -5.29
C PRO A 239 -15.98 7.35 -4.06
N SER A 240 -15.34 7.60 -2.90
CA SER A 240 -15.72 7.04 -1.61
C SER A 240 -17.03 7.65 -1.09
#